data_AF-A0A813WL21-F1
#
_entry.id   AF-A0A813WL21-F1
#
_cell.length_a   1.000
_cell.length_b   1.000
_cell.length_c   1.000
_cell.angle_alpha   90.00
_cell.angle_beta   90.00
_cell.angle_gamma   90.00
#
_symmetry.space_group_name_H-M   'P 1'
#
loop_
_entity.id
_entity.type
_entity.pdbx_description
1 polymer ?
#
loop_
_entity_poly.entity_id
_entity_poly.type
_entity_poly.pdbx_seq_one_letter_code
_entity_poly.pdbx_strand_id
1 'polypeptide(L)'
;MNQNHGTNTIPYAVLFSSKTHLDSSDPEVIILDGVIAANKIDTTTDDESGAIKYSKAGVYFLLANTEVGSAEGTHASGDIHLWMRRNGKDVPNSNSIQTIRNGSAAIVISQTVIKLEANDKIQMMFSTTNKERGAIVSTPKKEPRVLSILFSTFQLLNEEKPIPYAQLSSSETQWGSNTEVGSAEGTHASGEIHLWMRRNGKDIPNSNSIQTIRNGSAAIVISQVAIKLEANDKIQMMFSTTNKELGAIVSTPKKEPRVLSILFSTFQLLNEEKPIPYAQLSSSETQWGCITPKTVKLDNNDGSERIKNHNGILEFEESGIYFVMAAAQCGSDKEDGIGDVHLWMKLNGKDIANSNTIQTVNKDTSVLVSQTAIEIKAGDKIEMAFSTDITEGTAGLVASKPHRESAVPSIIVSVFKSSYVKHS
;
A
#
# COMPACT_ATOMS: atom_id res chain seq x y z
N MET A 1 -44.03 -7.48 -15.97
CA MET A 1 -43.13 -6.32 -15.84
C MET A 1 -41.76 -6.86 -15.46
N ASN A 2 -40.73 -6.66 -16.28
CA ASN A 2 -39.37 -7.03 -15.87
C ASN A 2 -38.85 -5.90 -14.98
N GLN A 3 -38.64 -6.18 -13.69
CA GLN A 3 -37.90 -5.25 -12.85
C GLN A 3 -36.43 -5.33 -13.26
N ASN A 4 -35.88 -4.22 -13.77
CA ASN A 4 -34.44 -4.08 -13.91
C ASN A 4 -33.82 -4.04 -12.50
N HIS A 5 -33.43 -5.21 -11.99
CA HIS A 5 -32.63 -5.31 -10.78
C HIS A 5 -31.23 -4.77 -11.07
N GLY A 6 -31.07 -3.45 -10.94
CA GLY A 6 -29.83 -2.75 -11.19
C GLY A 6 -28.66 -3.37 -10.43
N THR A 7 -27.50 -3.44 -11.07
CA THR A 7 -26.30 -4.02 -10.47
C THR A 7 -25.80 -3.11 -9.35
N ASN A 8 -26.00 -3.55 -8.09
CA ASN A 8 -25.47 -2.91 -6.88
C ASN A 8 -23.95 -3.13 -6.72
N THR A 9 -23.19 -2.82 -7.77
CA THR A 9 -21.74 -2.65 -7.70
C THR A 9 -21.40 -1.41 -6.87
N ILE A 10 -20.52 -1.59 -5.88
CA ILE A 10 -19.89 -0.52 -5.10
C ILE A 10 -19.21 0.48 -6.04
N PRO A 11 -19.39 1.80 -5.85
CA PRO A 11 -18.57 2.80 -6.52
C PRO A 11 -17.09 2.65 -6.18
N TYR A 12 -16.24 2.55 -7.20
CA TYR A 12 -14.78 2.46 -7.06
C TYR A 12 -14.08 3.17 -8.21
N ALA A 13 -12.80 3.51 -8.03
CA ALA A 13 -11.90 3.90 -9.10
C ALA A 13 -10.45 3.57 -8.76
N VAL A 14 -9.65 3.32 -9.80
CA VAL A 14 -8.20 3.21 -9.76
C VAL A 14 -7.65 4.14 -10.82
N LEU A 15 -6.95 5.19 -10.39
CA LEU A 15 -6.36 6.23 -11.23
C LEU A 15 -4.86 6.30 -11.03
N PHE A 16 -4.13 6.87 -11.98
CA PHE A 16 -2.68 7.00 -11.91
C PHE A 16 -2.18 8.34 -12.43
N SER A 17 -0.94 8.69 -12.07
CA SER A 17 -0.13 9.65 -12.82
C SER A 17 1.00 8.95 -13.54
N SER A 18 1.15 9.27 -14.82
CA SER A 18 2.19 8.81 -15.72
C SER A 18 3.27 9.90 -15.94
N LYS A 19 3.25 10.96 -15.13
CA LYS A 19 4.20 12.08 -15.15
C LYS A 19 5.14 11.99 -13.96
N THR A 20 6.40 12.36 -14.13
CA THR A 20 7.33 12.57 -13.01
C THR A 20 7.10 13.98 -12.45
N HIS A 21 7.01 14.11 -11.12
CA HIS A 21 6.79 15.36 -10.40
C HIS A 21 7.99 15.62 -9.47
N LEU A 22 8.68 16.75 -9.66
CA LEU A 22 9.94 17.12 -9.02
C LEU A 22 9.94 18.63 -8.71
N ASP A 23 11.05 19.18 -8.20
CA ASP A 23 11.29 20.61 -7.97
C ASP A 23 10.35 21.31 -6.95
N SER A 24 9.37 20.62 -6.35
CA SER A 24 8.40 21.28 -5.47
C SER A 24 8.78 21.27 -3.98
N SER A 25 9.41 22.37 -3.54
CA SER A 25 9.60 22.70 -2.11
C SER A 25 8.36 23.36 -1.47
N ASP A 26 7.22 23.31 -2.16
CA ASP A 26 5.92 23.83 -1.74
C ASP A 26 4.84 22.76 -2.03
N PRO A 27 3.61 22.88 -1.51
CA PRO A 27 2.53 21.92 -1.81
C PRO A 27 2.03 21.93 -3.26
N GLU A 28 2.32 20.87 -4.02
CA GLU A 28 1.88 20.67 -5.41
C GLU A 28 0.88 19.52 -5.59
N VAL A 29 -0.01 19.66 -6.58
CA VAL A 29 -1.02 18.65 -6.91
C VAL A 29 -0.43 17.61 -7.86
N ILE A 30 -0.48 16.33 -7.48
CA ILE A 30 -0.17 15.24 -8.42
C ILE A 30 -1.33 15.10 -9.41
N ILE A 31 -1.11 15.55 -10.65
CA ILE A 31 -2.10 15.40 -11.74
C ILE A 31 -2.19 13.93 -12.16
N LEU A 32 -3.29 13.29 -11.78
CA LEU A 32 -3.69 11.97 -12.29
C LEU A 32 -4.08 12.12 -13.77
N ASP A 33 -3.45 11.38 -14.67
CA ASP A 33 -3.60 11.49 -16.12
C ASP A 33 -4.11 10.20 -16.79
N GLY A 34 -4.51 9.20 -15.99
CA GLY A 34 -5.13 7.98 -16.50
C GLY A 34 -5.94 7.20 -15.47
N VAL A 35 -6.74 6.26 -15.98
CA VAL A 35 -7.67 5.41 -15.21
C VAL A 35 -7.42 3.96 -15.61
N ILE A 36 -7.23 3.06 -14.64
CA ILE A 36 -7.16 1.61 -14.88
C ILE A 36 -8.57 1.02 -14.91
N ALA A 37 -9.39 1.36 -13.92
CA ALA A 37 -10.77 0.90 -13.80
C ALA A 37 -11.61 1.91 -13.00
N ALA A 38 -12.88 2.11 -13.38
CA ALA A 38 -13.80 2.96 -12.62
C ALA A 38 -15.26 2.49 -12.77
N ASN A 39 -16.04 2.70 -11.71
CA ASN A 39 -17.49 2.43 -11.67
C ASN A 39 -18.14 3.45 -10.74
N LYS A 40 -19.11 4.22 -11.25
CA LYS A 40 -19.94 5.18 -10.48
C LYS A 40 -19.18 6.30 -9.73
N ILE A 41 -17.85 6.38 -9.81
CA ILE A 41 -17.04 7.55 -9.46
C ILE A 41 -16.77 8.34 -10.74
N ASP A 42 -16.82 9.67 -10.64
CA ASP A 42 -16.64 10.57 -11.78
C ASP A 42 -15.13 10.84 -11.94
N THR A 43 -14.49 10.02 -12.78
CA THR A 43 -13.07 10.14 -13.11
C THR A 43 -12.80 11.15 -14.23
N THR A 44 -13.72 12.09 -14.51
CA THR A 44 -13.36 13.29 -15.24
C THR A 44 -12.49 14.16 -14.33
N THR A 45 -11.18 14.00 -14.48
CA THR A 45 -10.23 15.01 -14.01
C THR A 45 -10.55 16.30 -14.72
N ASP A 46 -10.92 17.31 -13.96
CA ASP A 46 -10.86 18.69 -14.40
C ASP A 46 -9.36 18.99 -14.58
N ASP A 47 -8.90 18.98 -15.84
CA ASP A 47 -7.53 18.57 -16.25
C ASP A 47 -6.39 19.42 -15.65
N GLU A 48 -6.67 20.68 -15.35
CA GLU A 48 -5.72 21.61 -14.69
C GLU A 48 -5.67 21.41 -13.16
N SER A 49 -6.67 20.75 -12.58
CA SER A 49 -6.87 20.64 -11.13
C SER A 49 -6.47 19.30 -10.50
N GLY A 50 -6.26 18.25 -11.30
CA GLY A 50 -5.93 16.89 -10.83
C GLY A 50 -6.98 16.24 -9.92
N ALA A 51 -8.21 16.79 -9.88
CA ALA A 51 -9.22 16.43 -8.88
C ALA A 51 -10.15 15.31 -9.35
N ILE A 52 -10.33 14.29 -8.50
CA ILE A 52 -11.30 13.20 -8.66
C ILE A 52 -12.63 13.64 -8.07
N LYS A 53 -13.74 13.47 -8.81
CA LYS A 53 -15.07 13.89 -8.36
C LYS A 53 -15.93 12.71 -7.91
N TYR A 54 -16.57 12.86 -6.75
CA TYR A 54 -17.40 11.81 -6.17
C TYR A 54 -18.86 12.06 -6.51
N SER A 55 -19.42 11.26 -7.43
CA SER A 55 -20.79 11.46 -7.93
C SER A 55 -21.90 11.19 -6.89
N LYS A 56 -21.55 10.53 -5.77
CA LYS A 56 -22.46 10.13 -4.70
C LYS A 56 -21.87 10.47 -3.33
N ALA A 57 -22.75 10.74 -2.37
CA ALA A 57 -22.39 10.75 -0.97
C ALA A 57 -22.12 9.32 -0.46
N GLY A 58 -21.38 9.21 0.64
CA GLY A 58 -21.08 7.94 1.30
C GLY A 58 -19.77 8.01 2.08
N VAL A 59 -19.30 6.87 2.58
CA VAL A 59 -17.95 6.74 3.16
C VAL A 59 -17.08 5.99 2.18
N TYR A 60 -15.85 6.46 1.98
CA TYR A 60 -14.88 5.89 1.06
C TYR A 60 -13.58 5.55 1.80
N PHE A 61 -13.00 4.40 1.48
CA PHE A 61 -11.59 4.12 1.75
C PHE A 61 -10.78 4.58 0.53
N LEU A 62 -9.69 5.30 0.79
CA LEU A 62 -8.79 5.85 -0.22
C LEU A 62 -7.36 5.44 0.11
N LEU A 63 -6.60 5.03 -0.91
CA LEU A 63 -5.24 4.52 -0.77
C LEU A 63 -4.39 4.98 -1.96
N ALA A 64 -3.55 5.98 -1.71
CA ALA A 64 -2.49 6.42 -2.59
C ALA A 64 -1.22 5.61 -2.33
N ASN A 65 -0.63 5.09 -3.40
CA ASN A 65 0.69 4.46 -3.43
C ASN A 65 1.56 5.25 -4.41
N THR A 66 2.59 5.93 -3.92
CA THR A 66 3.42 6.87 -4.70
C THR A 66 4.84 6.35 -4.78
N GLU A 67 5.30 6.08 -6.00
CA GLU A 67 6.69 5.76 -6.30
C GLU A 67 7.54 7.02 -6.17
N VAL A 68 8.50 6.99 -5.27
CA VAL A 68 9.34 8.15 -4.95
C VAL A 68 10.81 7.83 -5.10
N GLY A 69 11.55 8.86 -5.47
CA GLY A 69 12.97 8.73 -5.70
C GLY A 69 13.51 9.98 -6.38
N SER A 70 14.24 9.76 -7.46
CA SER A 70 15.32 10.64 -7.87
C SER A 70 15.21 11.10 -9.31
N ALA A 71 15.55 12.37 -9.57
CA ALA A 71 15.91 12.81 -10.92
C ALA A 71 17.03 11.91 -11.50
N GLU A 72 16.96 11.59 -12.78
CA GLU A 72 17.86 10.62 -13.42
C GLU A 72 19.34 11.00 -13.23
N GLY A 73 20.16 10.07 -12.73
CA GLY A 73 21.59 10.28 -12.47
C GLY A 73 21.93 11.07 -11.20
N THR A 74 20.97 11.41 -10.33
CA THR A 74 21.23 12.21 -9.10
C THR A 74 21.26 11.37 -7.83
N HIS A 75 22.23 11.65 -6.94
CA HIS A 75 22.41 10.96 -5.64
C HIS A 75 21.99 11.80 -4.41
N ALA A 76 21.21 12.86 -4.62
CA ALA A 76 20.55 13.61 -3.55
C ALA A 76 19.76 12.73 -2.54
N SER A 77 19.48 13.34 -1.39
CA SER A 77 18.66 12.79 -0.30
C SER A 77 17.69 13.86 0.19
N GLY A 78 16.57 13.47 0.75
CA GLY A 78 15.53 14.37 1.24
C GLY A 78 14.24 13.61 1.57
N ASP A 79 13.27 14.31 2.13
CA ASP A 79 11.98 13.75 2.54
C ASP A 79 10.93 14.04 1.46
N ILE A 80 10.08 13.06 1.18
CA ILE A 80 8.85 13.23 0.40
C ILE A 80 7.66 13.14 1.35
N HIS A 81 6.73 14.07 1.19
CA HIS A 81 5.49 14.14 1.93
C HIS A 81 4.33 13.90 0.96
N LEU A 82 3.33 13.13 1.37
CA LEU A 82 2.17 12.74 0.56
C LEU A 82 0.89 12.84 1.39
N TRP A 83 -0.11 13.57 0.90
CA TRP A 83 -1.40 13.71 1.58
C TRP A 83 -2.57 13.97 0.61
N MET A 84 -3.77 14.10 1.15
CA MET A 84 -4.99 14.33 0.37
C MET A 84 -5.58 15.71 0.65
N ARG A 85 -6.16 16.36 -0.37
CA ARG A 85 -7.06 17.53 -0.22
C ARG A 85 -8.49 17.16 -0.56
N ARG A 86 -9.45 17.72 0.17
CA ARG A 86 -10.89 17.71 -0.12
C ARG A 86 -11.34 19.15 -0.38
N ASN A 87 -11.87 19.42 -1.57
CA ASN A 87 -12.37 20.75 -1.98
C ASN A 87 -11.35 21.89 -1.70
N GLY A 88 -10.07 21.66 -2.04
CA GLY A 88 -8.99 22.62 -1.81
C GLY A 88 -8.51 22.78 -0.37
N LYS A 89 -9.04 22.02 0.60
CA LYS A 89 -8.57 22.00 1.99
C LYS A 89 -7.88 20.68 2.31
N ASP A 90 -6.80 20.73 3.07
CA ASP A 90 -6.06 19.52 3.48
C ASP A 90 -6.96 18.60 4.32
N VAL A 91 -6.98 17.30 3.97
CA VAL A 91 -7.63 16.27 4.77
C VAL A 91 -6.77 16.05 6.00
N PRO A 92 -7.28 16.33 7.23
CA PRO A 92 -6.51 16.12 8.44
C PRO A 92 -6.01 14.68 8.53
N ASN A 93 -4.84 14.49 9.11
CA ASN A 93 -4.29 13.16 9.41
C ASN A 93 -4.00 12.27 8.18
N SER A 94 -3.98 12.84 6.96
CA SER A 94 -3.63 12.10 5.73
C SER A 94 -2.15 12.21 5.32
N ASN A 95 -1.34 13.01 6.03
CA ASN A 95 0.08 13.20 5.67
C ASN A 95 0.92 12.01 6.06
N SER A 96 1.81 11.61 5.17
CA SER A 96 2.71 10.47 5.29
C SER A 96 4.06 10.86 4.69
N ILE A 97 5.16 10.48 5.36
CA ILE A 97 6.51 10.97 5.09
C ILE A 97 7.49 9.81 4.92
N GLN A 98 8.39 9.94 3.93
CA GLN A 98 9.44 8.97 3.63
C GLN A 98 10.74 9.70 3.30
N THR A 99 11.82 9.40 4.02
CA THR A 99 13.17 9.87 3.66
C THR A 99 13.75 9.00 2.54
N ILE A 100 14.24 9.66 1.49
CA ILE A 100 14.94 9.08 0.33
C ILE A 100 16.45 9.35 0.46
N ARG A 101 17.28 8.37 0.08
CA ARG A 101 18.73 8.40 0.36
C ARG A 101 19.59 7.96 -0.81
N ASN A 102 20.64 8.73 -1.10
CA ASN A 102 21.70 8.42 -2.07
C ASN A 102 21.24 8.08 -3.50
N GLY A 103 19.98 8.36 -3.87
CA GLY A 103 19.38 7.97 -5.15
C GLY A 103 18.21 6.98 -5.08
N SER A 104 17.98 6.33 -3.93
CA SER A 104 17.02 5.23 -3.76
C SER A 104 15.61 5.49 -4.29
N ALA A 105 15.03 4.52 -4.99
CA ALA A 105 13.59 4.37 -5.14
C ALA A 105 12.96 3.77 -3.87
N ALA A 106 11.76 4.23 -3.51
CA ALA A 106 10.95 3.69 -2.43
C ALA A 106 9.46 4.04 -2.64
N ILE A 107 8.62 3.63 -1.69
CA ILE A 107 7.18 3.91 -1.66
C ILE A 107 6.82 4.97 -0.61
N VAL A 108 5.87 5.86 -0.93
CA VAL A 108 5.06 6.57 0.07
C VAL A 108 3.60 6.13 -0.03
N ILE A 109 3.02 5.73 1.09
CA ILE A 109 1.59 5.38 1.17
C ILE A 109 0.85 6.44 1.99
N SER A 110 -0.23 6.98 1.42
CA SER A 110 -1.21 7.81 2.15
C SER A 110 -2.58 7.14 2.03
N GLN A 111 -3.19 6.79 3.18
CA GLN A 111 -4.52 6.20 3.23
C GLN A 111 -5.47 7.04 4.08
N THR A 112 -6.78 6.97 3.82
CA THR A 112 -7.79 7.46 4.77
C THR A 112 -9.17 6.84 4.53
N VAL A 113 -9.99 6.77 5.58
CA VAL A 113 -11.44 6.55 5.52
C VAL A 113 -12.15 7.86 5.84
N ILE A 114 -12.97 8.35 4.91
CA ILE A 114 -13.64 9.66 5.01
C ILE A 114 -15.08 9.61 4.50
N LYS A 115 -15.99 10.37 5.13
CA LYS A 115 -17.33 10.65 4.57
C LYS A 115 -17.22 11.75 3.52
N LEU A 116 -17.66 11.46 2.31
CA LEU A 116 -17.82 12.40 1.21
C LEU A 116 -19.31 12.67 0.95
N GLU A 117 -19.61 13.87 0.48
CA GLU A 117 -20.89 14.28 -0.07
C GLU A 117 -20.84 14.26 -1.61
N ALA A 118 -21.99 14.25 -2.28
CA ALA A 118 -22.03 14.28 -3.73
C ALA A 118 -21.43 15.59 -4.30
N ASN A 119 -20.56 15.44 -5.31
CA ASN A 119 -19.71 16.45 -5.93
C ASN A 119 -18.47 16.90 -5.13
N ASP A 120 -18.12 16.24 -4.02
CA ASP A 120 -16.80 16.43 -3.41
C ASP A 120 -15.68 16.13 -4.42
N LYS A 121 -14.63 16.94 -4.37
CA LYS A 121 -13.37 16.78 -5.12
C LYS A 121 -12.26 16.32 -4.17
N ILE A 122 -11.58 15.22 -4.51
CA ILE A 122 -10.33 14.79 -3.85
C ILE A 122 -9.13 15.05 -4.78
N GLN A 123 -8.07 15.61 -4.24
CA GLN A 123 -6.78 15.81 -4.93
C GLN A 123 -5.67 15.12 -4.16
N MET A 124 -4.67 14.59 -4.87
CA MET A 124 -3.43 14.10 -4.27
C MET A 124 -2.40 15.23 -4.22
N MET A 125 -1.76 15.39 -3.07
CA MET A 125 -0.79 16.45 -2.79
C MET A 125 0.56 15.87 -2.44
N PHE A 126 1.63 16.52 -2.89
CA PHE A 126 3.00 16.22 -2.44
C PHE A 126 3.81 17.50 -2.17
N SER A 127 4.92 17.32 -1.48
CA SER A 127 6.01 18.28 -1.35
C SER A 127 7.32 17.51 -1.12
N THR A 128 8.47 18.18 -1.27
CA THR A 128 9.77 17.61 -0.92
C THR A 128 10.71 18.61 -0.25
N THR A 129 11.56 18.12 0.65
CA THR A 129 12.68 18.92 1.20
C THR A 129 13.87 19.04 0.25
N ASN A 130 13.87 18.34 -0.91
CA ASN A 130 14.92 18.42 -1.92
C ASN A 130 14.36 18.41 -3.36
N LYS A 131 14.59 19.50 -4.10
CA LYS A 131 14.11 19.71 -5.48
C LYS A 131 14.51 18.65 -6.51
N GLU A 132 15.59 17.90 -6.29
CA GLU A 132 15.97 16.76 -7.15
C GLU A 132 15.15 15.49 -6.87
N ARG A 133 14.21 15.53 -5.92
CA ARG A 133 13.41 14.39 -5.44
C ARG A 133 11.92 14.64 -5.66
N GLY A 134 11.13 13.57 -5.62
CA GLY A 134 9.68 13.64 -5.81
C GLY A 134 9.09 12.32 -6.27
N ALA A 135 7.90 12.38 -6.89
CA ALA A 135 7.16 11.23 -7.38
C ALA A 135 7.62 10.87 -8.80
N ILE A 136 8.19 9.68 -9.01
CA ILE A 136 8.94 9.33 -10.22
C ILE A 136 8.28 8.25 -11.07
N VAL A 137 8.46 8.34 -12.39
CA VAL A 137 8.09 7.30 -13.36
C VAL A 137 9.35 6.62 -13.84
N SER A 138 9.36 5.28 -13.88
CA SER A 138 10.39 4.51 -14.56
C SER A 138 9.78 3.57 -15.60
N THR A 139 10.57 3.19 -16.59
CA THR A 139 10.18 2.19 -17.61
C THR A 139 11.30 1.15 -17.71
N PRO A 140 11.26 0.11 -16.86
CA PRO A 140 12.21 -1.00 -16.91
C PRO A 140 12.18 -1.75 -18.27
N LYS A 141 13.17 -2.62 -18.50
CA LYS A 141 13.37 -3.24 -19.82
C LYS A 141 12.57 -4.53 -20.04
N LYS A 142 12.12 -5.20 -18.98
CA LYS A 142 11.38 -6.49 -19.05
C LYS A 142 10.08 -6.46 -18.25
N GLU A 143 10.01 -5.59 -17.26
CA GLU A 143 8.94 -5.41 -16.30
C GLU A 143 7.96 -4.32 -16.79
N PRO A 144 6.71 -4.25 -16.27
CA PRO A 144 5.80 -3.17 -16.60
C PRO A 144 6.33 -1.79 -16.20
N ARG A 145 5.79 -0.75 -16.84
CA ARG A 145 6.00 0.65 -16.46
C ARG A 145 5.60 0.89 -15.00
N VAL A 146 6.41 1.67 -14.31
CA VAL A 146 6.23 2.12 -12.93
C VAL A 146 5.61 3.53 -12.94
N LEU A 147 4.60 3.75 -12.11
CA LEU A 147 3.81 4.99 -12.06
C LEU A 147 4.23 5.87 -10.88
N SER A 148 4.32 7.18 -11.05
CA SER A 148 4.61 8.09 -9.93
C SER A 148 3.54 8.06 -8.84
N ILE A 149 2.29 7.76 -9.20
CA ILE A 149 1.25 7.40 -8.23
C ILE A 149 0.26 6.41 -8.84
N LEU A 150 -0.22 5.51 -8.00
CA LEU A 150 -1.41 4.70 -8.20
C LEU A 150 -2.37 4.94 -7.03
N PHE A 151 -3.55 5.46 -7.33
CA PHE A 151 -4.58 5.85 -6.38
C PHE A 151 -5.80 4.93 -6.50
N SER A 152 -6.13 4.23 -5.42
CA SER A 152 -7.31 3.37 -5.31
C SER A 152 -8.35 4.00 -4.39
N THR A 153 -9.62 3.90 -4.75
CA THR A 153 -10.76 4.37 -3.93
C THR A 153 -11.95 3.44 -4.09
N PHE A 154 -12.65 3.13 -3.00
CA PHE A 154 -13.90 2.38 -3.02
C PHE A 154 -14.85 2.77 -1.88
N GLN A 155 -16.15 2.75 -2.17
CA GLN A 155 -17.20 3.10 -1.20
C GLN A 155 -17.39 1.97 -0.17
N LEU A 156 -17.23 2.30 1.11
CA LEU A 156 -17.59 1.45 2.25
C LEU A 156 -19.08 1.59 2.61
N LEU A 157 -19.62 2.81 2.59
CA LEU A 157 -21.04 3.04 2.91
C LEU A 157 -21.82 3.57 1.70
N ASN A 158 -22.84 2.82 1.28
CA ASN A 158 -24.04 3.42 0.66
C ASN A 158 -25.06 3.76 1.76
N GLU A 159 -26.06 4.58 1.42
CA GLU A 159 -27.04 5.08 2.40
C GLU A 159 -28.10 4.05 2.81
N GLU A 160 -28.19 2.91 2.10
CA GLU A 160 -29.20 1.88 2.35
C GLU A 160 -28.76 0.92 3.47
N LYS A 161 -27.49 0.52 3.52
CA LYS A 161 -26.94 -0.42 4.52
C LYS A 161 -25.48 -0.11 4.88
N PRO A 162 -25.19 0.26 6.14
CA PRO A 162 -23.83 0.61 6.55
C PRO A 162 -22.95 -0.62 6.85
N ILE A 163 -21.83 -0.76 6.13
CA ILE A 163 -20.69 -1.62 6.52
C ILE A 163 -20.04 -1.09 7.81
N PRO A 164 -19.86 -1.90 8.86
CA PRO A 164 -19.02 -1.53 9.99
C PRO A 164 -17.58 -1.21 9.59
N TYR A 165 -17.11 0.00 9.92
CA TYR A 165 -15.73 0.44 9.72
C TYR A 165 -15.23 1.23 10.92
N ALA A 166 -13.91 1.32 11.07
CA ALA A 166 -13.26 2.25 11.99
C ALA A 166 -11.94 2.75 11.37
N GLN A 167 -11.61 4.01 11.65
CA GLN A 167 -10.26 4.53 11.46
C GLN A 167 -9.77 5.08 12.79
N LEU A 168 -8.72 4.49 13.32
CA LEU A 168 -8.04 4.90 14.54
C LEU A 168 -6.73 5.58 14.16
N SER A 169 -6.36 6.62 14.88
CA SER A 169 -5.11 7.33 14.65
C SER A 169 -4.48 7.75 15.96
N SER A 170 -3.16 7.84 15.97
CA SER A 170 -2.42 8.43 17.09
C SER A 170 -1.80 9.76 16.68
N SER A 171 -2.31 10.82 17.29
CA SER A 171 -1.71 12.15 17.27
C SER A 171 -0.72 12.36 18.43
N GLU A 172 -0.31 11.28 19.08
CA GLU A 172 0.76 11.25 20.06
C GLU A 172 1.94 10.45 19.50
N THR A 173 3.14 10.91 19.76
CA THR A 173 4.38 10.26 19.35
C THR A 173 4.59 9.02 20.23
N GLN A 174 4.47 7.82 19.64
CA GLN A 174 4.50 6.50 20.29
C GLN A 174 5.82 5.74 20.06
N TRP A 175 6.95 6.37 20.34
CA TRP A 175 7.71 5.94 21.51
C TRP A 175 7.30 4.53 22.11
N GLY A 176 8.04 3.41 21.85
CA GLY A 176 7.62 2.01 22.20
C GLY A 176 8.46 1.18 23.21
N SER A 177 7.92 0.90 24.42
CA SER A 177 8.46 0.25 25.64
C SER A 177 9.92 0.47 26.12
N ASN A 178 10.90 0.69 25.24
CA ASN A 178 12.06 1.59 25.43
C ASN A 178 12.06 2.51 24.19
N THR A 179 11.77 3.80 24.31
CA THR A 179 10.66 4.36 23.51
C THR A 179 10.91 5.61 22.58
N GLU A 180 11.41 5.60 21.32
CA GLU A 180 11.42 6.82 20.41
C GLU A 180 11.55 6.72 18.81
N VAL A 181 10.55 6.51 17.88
CA VAL A 181 10.76 6.60 16.35
C VAL A 181 10.24 7.87 15.76
N GLY A 182 10.87 8.24 14.64
CA GLY A 182 11.59 9.47 14.60
C GLY A 182 12.68 9.35 15.64
N SER A 183 13.91 9.27 15.19
CA SER A 183 14.96 10.02 15.88
C SER A 183 14.34 11.31 16.44
N ALA A 184 14.41 11.52 17.76
CA ALA A 184 14.16 12.84 18.32
C ALA A 184 15.01 13.86 17.54
N GLU A 185 14.45 15.03 17.18
CA GLU A 185 15.06 15.93 16.18
C GLU A 185 16.56 16.16 16.44
N GLY A 186 17.41 15.74 15.50
CA GLY A 186 18.87 15.82 15.60
C GLY A 186 19.59 14.56 16.10
N THR A 187 18.90 13.49 16.48
CA THR A 187 19.54 12.19 16.79
C THR A 187 19.78 11.36 15.51
N HIS A 188 20.93 10.70 15.40
CA HIS A 188 21.26 9.85 14.25
C HIS A 188 20.82 8.39 14.45
N ALA A 189 19.65 8.20 15.05
CA ALA A 189 19.14 6.88 15.42
C ALA A 189 19.08 5.92 14.23
N SER A 190 19.51 4.68 14.46
CA SER A 190 19.48 3.59 13.49
C SER A 190 19.08 2.29 14.17
N GLY A 191 18.46 1.38 13.43
CA GLY A 191 17.89 0.12 13.93
C GLY A 191 16.67 -0.28 13.10
N GLU A 192 15.78 -1.07 13.67
CA GLU A 192 14.58 -1.59 13.01
C GLU A 192 13.31 -1.25 13.78
N ILE A 193 12.21 -1.09 13.04
CA ILE A 193 10.83 -1.01 13.54
C ILE A 193 10.11 -2.25 13.04
N HIS A 194 9.44 -2.98 13.92
CA HIS A 194 8.62 -4.13 13.58
C HIS A 194 7.15 -3.79 13.86
N LEU A 195 6.22 -4.15 12.97
CA LEU A 195 4.80 -3.81 13.06
C LEU A 195 3.94 -5.04 12.74
N TRP A 196 3.13 -5.49 13.70
CA TRP A 196 2.24 -6.66 13.53
C TRP A 196 0.89 -6.48 14.22
N MET A 197 0.00 -7.48 14.08
CA MET A 197 -1.34 -7.43 14.67
C MET A 197 -1.60 -8.59 15.64
N ARG A 198 -2.47 -8.34 16.63
CA ARG A 198 -3.00 -9.33 17.56
C ARG A 198 -4.51 -9.46 17.46
N ARG A 199 -5.01 -10.68 17.69
CA ARG A 199 -6.41 -11.00 17.96
C ARG A 199 -6.53 -11.58 19.36
N ASN A 200 -7.32 -10.95 20.22
CA ASN A 200 -7.53 -11.36 21.62
C ASN A 200 -6.23 -11.60 22.41
N GLY A 201 -5.24 -10.71 22.24
CA GLY A 201 -3.94 -10.80 22.91
C GLY A 201 -2.97 -11.84 22.33
N LYS A 202 -3.35 -12.59 21.29
CA LYS A 202 -2.46 -13.52 20.56
C LYS A 202 -2.01 -12.90 19.24
N ASP A 203 -0.77 -13.09 18.86
CA ASP A 203 -0.23 -12.65 17.56
C ASP A 203 -1.00 -13.33 16.41
N ILE A 204 -1.38 -12.54 15.41
CA ILE A 204 -1.91 -13.06 14.14
C ILE A 204 -0.70 -13.54 13.32
N PRO A 205 -0.65 -14.81 12.90
CA PRO A 205 0.46 -15.32 12.09
C PRO A 205 0.66 -14.49 10.82
N ASN A 206 1.93 -14.39 10.40
CA ASN A 206 2.34 -13.76 9.14
C ASN A 206 1.83 -12.32 8.95
N SER A 207 1.63 -11.58 10.06
CA SER A 207 1.18 -10.19 10.06
C SER A 207 2.29 -9.17 10.35
N ASN A 208 3.54 -9.62 10.58
CA ASN A 208 4.66 -8.75 10.95
C ASN A 208 5.38 -8.21 9.71
N SER A 209 5.76 -6.93 9.76
CA SER A 209 6.58 -6.26 8.77
C SER A 209 7.68 -5.46 9.47
N ILE A 210 8.89 -5.50 8.92
CA ILE A 210 10.08 -4.78 9.40
C ILE A 210 10.38 -3.61 8.46
N GLN A 211 10.80 -2.50 9.05
CA GLN A 211 11.44 -1.39 8.34
C GLN A 211 12.74 -1.02 9.05
N THR A 212 13.86 -1.06 8.34
CA THR A 212 15.14 -0.55 8.83
C THR A 212 15.18 0.98 8.73
N ILE A 213 15.62 1.62 9.80
CA ILE A 213 15.86 3.06 9.93
C ILE A 213 17.37 3.31 10.01
N ARG A 214 17.85 4.34 9.31
CA ARG A 214 19.25 4.76 9.31
C ARG A 214 19.33 6.24 9.62
N ASN A 215 20.31 6.65 10.42
CA ASN A 215 20.67 8.06 10.70
C ASN A 215 19.46 9.00 10.78
N GLY A 216 18.42 8.65 11.54
CA GLY A 216 17.21 9.46 11.73
C GLY A 216 16.30 9.65 10.50
N SER A 217 16.26 8.70 9.55
CA SER A 217 15.25 8.71 8.49
C SER A 217 13.84 8.51 9.05
N ALA A 218 12.86 9.22 8.50
CA ALA A 218 11.47 8.79 8.56
C ALA A 218 11.22 7.71 7.50
N ALA A 219 10.42 6.70 7.82
CA ALA A 219 9.95 5.70 6.87
C ALA A 219 8.59 5.13 7.28
N ILE A 220 7.86 4.58 6.31
CA ILE A 220 6.52 4.00 6.52
C ILE A 220 6.63 2.49 6.71
N VAL A 221 5.93 1.96 7.71
CA VAL A 221 5.79 0.51 7.93
C VAL A 221 4.33 0.11 7.70
N ILE A 222 4.08 -0.89 6.85
CA ILE A 222 2.73 -1.37 6.52
C ILE A 222 2.54 -2.81 6.98
N SER A 223 1.44 -3.07 7.69
CA SER A 223 0.95 -4.41 8.03
C SER A 223 -0.52 -4.51 7.61
N GLN A 224 -0.91 -5.62 6.98
CA GLN A 224 -2.24 -5.84 6.41
C GLN A 224 -2.76 -7.25 6.69
N VAL A 225 -4.03 -7.38 7.09
CA VAL A 225 -4.69 -8.69 7.30
C VAL A 225 -6.15 -8.66 6.85
N ALA A 226 -6.56 -9.66 6.07
CA ALA A 226 -7.96 -10.00 5.83
C ALA A 226 -8.30 -11.29 6.58
N ILE A 227 -9.06 -11.20 7.68
CA ILE A 227 -9.34 -12.32 8.58
C ILE A 227 -10.81 -12.39 8.99
N LYS A 228 -11.34 -13.60 9.17
CA LYS A 228 -12.67 -13.81 9.74
C LYS A 228 -12.67 -13.47 11.24
N LEU A 229 -13.45 -12.49 11.64
CA LEU A 229 -13.74 -12.16 13.03
C LEU A 229 -15.09 -12.74 13.49
N GLU A 230 -15.18 -13.02 14.78
CA GLU A 230 -16.40 -13.36 15.51
C GLU A 230 -16.79 -12.18 16.44
N ALA A 231 -18.01 -12.21 16.97
CA ALA A 231 -18.49 -11.14 17.85
C ALA A 231 -17.62 -10.99 19.12
N ASN A 232 -17.25 -9.74 19.44
CA ASN A 232 -16.38 -9.34 20.55
C ASN A 232 -14.88 -9.68 20.42
N ASP A 233 -14.41 -10.11 19.24
CA ASP A 233 -12.97 -10.14 18.94
C ASP A 233 -12.33 -8.76 19.13
N LYS A 234 -11.14 -8.74 19.72
CA LYS A 234 -10.32 -7.54 19.90
C LYS A 234 -9.12 -7.60 18.97
N ILE A 235 -9.05 -6.69 18.00
CA ILE A 235 -7.85 -6.45 17.21
C ILE A 235 -6.99 -5.38 17.87
N GLN A 236 -5.68 -5.60 17.89
CA GLN A 236 -4.69 -4.68 18.43
C GLN A 236 -3.53 -4.58 17.44
N MET A 237 -3.09 -3.36 17.14
CA MET A 237 -1.81 -3.14 16.48
C MET A 237 -0.69 -3.20 17.53
N MET A 238 0.42 -3.83 17.17
CA MET A 238 1.60 -4.00 18.00
C MET A 238 2.83 -3.54 17.23
N PHE A 239 3.80 -2.96 17.93
CA PHE A 239 5.09 -2.64 17.35
C PHE A 239 6.20 -2.86 18.39
N SER A 240 7.42 -3.08 17.89
CA SER A 240 8.65 -3.22 18.67
C SER A 240 9.82 -2.61 17.89
N THR A 241 10.94 -2.39 18.56
CA THR A 241 12.09 -1.70 18.00
C THR A 241 13.40 -2.32 18.48
N THR A 242 14.44 -2.31 17.64
CA THR A 242 15.79 -2.79 18.03
C THR A 242 16.69 -1.70 18.61
N ASN A 243 16.25 -0.44 18.55
CA ASN A 243 16.87 0.69 19.25
C ASN A 243 15.79 1.41 20.09
N LYS A 244 16.18 1.89 21.28
CA LYS A 244 15.31 2.70 22.15
C LYS A 244 15.05 4.11 21.60
N GLU A 245 15.93 4.56 20.71
CA GLU A 245 15.76 5.75 19.88
C GLU A 245 14.97 5.38 18.59
N LEU A 246 14.07 4.38 18.69
CA LEU A 246 13.03 3.98 17.73
C LEU A 246 11.69 3.62 18.47
N GLY A 247 10.52 3.63 17.81
CA GLY A 247 9.14 3.82 18.36
C GLY A 247 8.03 4.16 17.30
N ALA A 248 7.43 5.38 17.29
CA ALA A 248 6.53 5.93 16.24
C ALA A 248 6.36 7.49 16.29
N ILE A 249 6.47 8.28 15.19
CA ILE A 249 6.49 9.78 15.21
C ILE A 249 5.22 10.49 14.77
N VAL A 250 4.85 11.56 15.49
CA VAL A 250 4.06 12.66 14.93
C VAL A 250 4.98 13.76 14.41
N SER A 251 4.66 14.35 13.25
CA SER A 251 5.31 15.55 12.74
C SER A 251 4.30 16.61 12.29
N THR A 252 4.65 17.89 12.44
CA THR A 252 3.83 19.04 12.00
C THR A 252 4.62 19.92 11.02
N PRO A 253 4.80 19.46 9.76
CA PRO A 253 5.44 20.25 8.72
C PRO A 253 4.72 21.58 8.43
N LYS A 254 5.45 22.54 7.87
CA LYS A 254 4.93 23.88 7.57
C LYS A 254 4.15 23.85 6.25
N LYS A 255 2.98 24.51 6.20
CA LYS A 255 2.05 24.55 5.05
C LYS A 255 1.32 23.23 4.74
N GLU A 256 1.35 22.26 5.65
CA GLU A 256 0.89 20.88 5.42
C GLU A 256 0.03 20.34 6.58
N PRO A 257 -0.78 19.28 6.36
CA PRO A 257 -1.40 18.55 7.45
C PRO A 257 -0.38 17.78 8.31
N ARG A 258 -0.77 17.52 9.56
CA ARG A 258 0.01 16.70 10.51
C ARG A 258 0.24 15.28 9.97
N VAL A 259 1.48 14.81 10.07
CA VAL A 259 1.87 13.40 9.94
C VAL A 259 1.54 12.69 11.26
N LEU A 260 0.89 11.53 11.18
CA LEU A 260 0.57 10.69 12.35
C LEU A 260 1.69 9.69 12.66
N SER A 261 1.76 9.27 13.92
CA SER A 261 2.63 8.15 14.34
C SER A 261 2.06 6.80 13.95
N ILE A 262 0.73 6.64 14.04
CA ILE A 262 0.00 5.43 13.66
C ILE A 262 -1.32 5.83 13.01
N LEU A 263 -1.66 5.16 11.91
CA LEU A 263 -2.99 5.17 11.29
C LEU A 263 -3.43 3.72 11.04
N PHE A 264 -4.52 3.31 11.67
CA PHE A 264 -5.10 1.97 11.55
C PHE A 264 -6.53 2.05 11.04
N SER A 265 -6.76 1.49 9.86
CA SER A 265 -8.08 1.43 9.22
C SER A 265 -8.56 -0.01 9.14
N THR A 266 -9.83 -0.23 9.48
CA THR A 266 -10.49 -1.53 9.39
C THR A 266 -11.91 -1.35 8.88
N PHE A 267 -12.35 -2.25 8.01
CA PHE A 267 -13.70 -2.29 7.48
C PHE A 267 -14.12 -3.75 7.28
N GLN A 268 -15.39 -4.04 7.53
CA GLN A 268 -15.96 -5.33 7.21
C GLN A 268 -16.08 -5.49 5.69
N LEU A 269 -15.72 -6.66 5.16
CA LEU A 269 -16.12 -7.05 3.80
C LEU A 269 -17.61 -7.39 3.83
N LEU A 270 -18.41 -6.85 2.89
CA LEU A 270 -19.88 -7.02 2.82
C LEU A 270 -20.31 -8.46 3.14
N ASN A 271 -21.35 -8.59 3.96
CA ASN A 271 -22.11 -9.84 4.09
C ASN A 271 -23.59 -9.51 4.33
N GLU A 272 -24.46 -10.25 3.64
CA GLU A 272 -25.90 -10.28 3.92
C GLU A 272 -26.39 -11.73 3.93
N GLU A 273 -26.06 -12.52 2.89
CA GLU A 273 -26.49 -13.92 2.76
C GLU A 273 -25.38 -14.88 2.28
N LYS A 274 -24.22 -14.37 1.83
CA LYS A 274 -23.11 -15.19 1.31
C LYS A 274 -21.77 -14.53 1.64
N PRO A 275 -20.73 -15.32 2.01
CA PRO A 275 -19.37 -14.81 2.08
C PRO A 275 -18.93 -14.12 0.78
N ILE A 276 -18.21 -13.00 0.90
CA ILE A 276 -17.40 -12.42 -0.17
C ILE A 276 -16.24 -13.35 -0.49
N PRO A 277 -15.88 -13.56 -1.78
CA PRO A 277 -14.61 -14.16 -2.15
C PRO A 277 -13.42 -13.29 -1.71
N TYR A 278 -12.52 -13.86 -0.90
CA TYR A 278 -11.32 -13.20 -0.39
C TYR A 278 -10.15 -14.18 -0.22
N ALA A 279 -8.94 -13.64 -0.10
CA ALA A 279 -7.76 -14.39 0.32
C ALA A 279 -6.82 -13.51 1.14
N GLN A 280 -6.23 -14.09 2.18
CA GLN A 280 -5.04 -13.65 2.87
C GLN A 280 -4.02 -14.78 2.72
N LEU A 281 -2.97 -14.51 1.96
CA LEU A 281 -1.91 -15.46 1.66
C LEU A 281 -0.56 -14.84 2.04
N SER A 282 0.42 -15.67 2.32
CA SER A 282 1.77 -15.21 2.62
C SER A 282 2.83 -16.26 2.27
N SER A 283 4.10 -15.86 2.28
CA SER A 283 5.22 -16.79 2.13
C SER A 283 6.19 -16.74 3.30
N SER A 284 6.50 -17.90 3.87
CA SER A 284 7.50 -18.04 4.94
C SER A 284 8.91 -18.30 4.42
N GLU A 285 9.08 -18.48 3.11
CA GLU A 285 10.37 -18.64 2.45
C GLU A 285 10.96 -17.30 2.01
N THR A 286 12.28 -17.12 2.18
CA THR A 286 13.03 -16.06 1.49
C THR A 286 13.17 -16.41 0.01
N GLN A 287 12.78 -15.48 -0.88
CA GLN A 287 12.72 -15.66 -2.32
C GLN A 287 13.72 -14.70 -2.98
N TRP A 288 14.91 -15.20 -3.31
CA TRP A 288 15.95 -14.38 -3.93
C TRP A 288 15.66 -14.04 -5.39
N GLY A 289 15.84 -12.78 -5.76
CA GLY A 289 15.63 -12.25 -7.10
C GLY A 289 16.76 -12.60 -8.07
N CYS A 290 16.55 -12.20 -9.33
CA CYS A 290 17.58 -12.00 -10.34
C CYS A 290 17.00 -11.15 -11.49
N ILE A 291 17.84 -10.83 -12.48
CA ILE A 291 17.47 -10.10 -13.71
C ILE A 291 16.44 -10.79 -14.63
N THR A 292 15.85 -11.90 -14.20
CA THR A 292 14.80 -12.64 -14.92
C THR A 292 13.60 -12.80 -14.00
N PRO A 293 12.40 -12.34 -14.39
CA PRO A 293 11.21 -12.41 -13.55
C PRO A 293 10.91 -13.81 -12.99
N LYS A 294 10.71 -13.88 -11.68
CA LYS A 294 10.24 -15.07 -10.96
C LYS A 294 8.79 -14.85 -10.53
N THR A 295 7.94 -15.86 -10.65
CA THR A 295 6.62 -15.84 -9.97
C THR A 295 6.85 -16.07 -8.48
N VAL A 296 6.21 -15.25 -7.66
CA VAL A 296 6.29 -15.30 -6.20
C VAL A 296 5.54 -16.52 -5.68
N LYS A 297 6.20 -17.37 -4.88
CA LYS A 297 5.56 -18.46 -4.14
C LYS A 297 4.68 -17.90 -3.02
N LEU A 298 3.66 -18.67 -2.63
CA LEU A 298 2.83 -18.41 -1.45
C LEU A 298 2.54 -19.75 -0.77
N ASP A 299 3.42 -20.15 0.16
CA ASP A 299 3.33 -21.41 0.89
C ASP A 299 2.24 -21.42 1.98
N ASN A 300 1.74 -20.26 2.41
CA ASN A 300 0.68 -20.16 3.43
C ASN A 300 -0.64 -19.64 2.85
N ASN A 301 -1.73 -20.18 3.38
CA ASN A 301 -3.08 -19.63 3.24
C ASN A 301 -3.58 -19.31 4.66
N ASP A 302 -3.42 -18.05 5.07
CA ASP A 302 -3.82 -17.55 6.38
C ASP A 302 -5.35 -17.38 6.48
N GLY A 303 -6.04 -17.34 5.33
CA GLY A 303 -7.49 -17.57 5.20
C GLY A 303 -8.00 -17.19 3.81
N SER A 304 -8.77 -18.06 3.15
CA SER A 304 -9.43 -17.74 1.88
C SER A 304 -10.84 -18.34 1.74
N GLU A 305 -11.63 -17.76 0.84
CA GLU A 305 -12.98 -18.16 0.46
C GLU A 305 -13.11 -17.92 -1.06
N ARG A 306 -13.45 -18.96 -1.83
CA ARG A 306 -13.65 -18.91 -3.30
C ARG A 306 -12.50 -18.32 -4.13
N ILE A 307 -11.30 -18.26 -3.55
CA ILE A 307 -10.02 -18.01 -4.20
C ILE A 307 -9.06 -19.12 -3.77
N LYS A 308 -8.51 -19.84 -4.74
CA LYS A 308 -7.59 -20.98 -4.53
C LYS A 308 -6.16 -20.53 -4.75
N ASN A 309 -5.27 -20.81 -3.80
CA ASN A 309 -3.84 -20.59 -3.94
C ASN A 309 -3.16 -21.89 -4.43
N HIS A 310 -2.64 -21.89 -5.65
CA HIS A 310 -1.79 -22.95 -6.19
C HIS A 310 -0.30 -22.57 -6.07
N ASN A 311 0.15 -22.30 -4.84
CA ASN A 311 1.50 -21.85 -4.49
C ASN A 311 2.00 -20.62 -5.27
N GLY A 312 1.26 -19.52 -5.19
CA GLY A 312 1.56 -18.24 -5.86
C GLY A 312 0.61 -17.88 -6.99
N ILE A 313 -0.09 -18.88 -7.55
CA ILE A 313 -1.10 -18.71 -8.60
C ILE A 313 -2.50 -18.72 -7.97
N LEU A 314 -3.15 -17.54 -7.92
CA LEU A 314 -4.48 -17.35 -7.34
C LEU A 314 -5.56 -17.57 -8.40
N GLU A 315 -6.34 -18.64 -8.28
CA GLU A 315 -7.46 -18.96 -9.17
C GLU A 315 -8.80 -18.56 -8.54
N PHE A 316 -9.62 -17.81 -9.29
CA PHE A 316 -10.85 -17.20 -8.80
C PHE A 316 -12.10 -17.97 -9.25
N GLU A 317 -13.00 -18.32 -8.33
CA GLU A 317 -14.22 -19.07 -8.67
C GLU A 317 -15.37 -18.20 -9.17
N GLU A 318 -15.34 -16.89 -8.95
CA GLU A 318 -16.41 -15.98 -9.35
C GLU A 318 -15.90 -14.77 -10.15
N SER A 319 -16.61 -14.40 -11.21
CA SER A 319 -16.38 -13.14 -11.93
C SER A 319 -16.74 -11.91 -11.07
N GLY A 320 -16.01 -10.82 -11.25
CA GLY A 320 -16.28 -9.52 -10.64
C GLY A 320 -15.04 -8.63 -10.56
N ILE A 321 -15.14 -7.51 -9.85
CA ILE A 321 -13.99 -6.63 -9.59
C ILE A 321 -13.36 -7.05 -8.27
N TYR A 322 -12.03 -7.19 -8.26
CA TYR A 322 -11.25 -7.54 -7.08
C TYR A 322 -10.22 -6.46 -6.80
N PHE A 323 -10.08 -6.10 -5.53
CA PHE A 323 -8.92 -5.37 -5.03
C PHE A 323 -7.83 -6.37 -4.65
N VAL A 324 -6.59 -6.11 -5.06
CA VAL A 324 -5.41 -6.94 -4.82
C VAL A 324 -4.32 -6.03 -4.26
N MET A 325 -3.72 -6.42 -3.13
CA MET A 325 -2.61 -5.69 -2.52
C MET A 325 -1.55 -6.68 -2.02
N ALA A 326 -0.35 -6.56 -2.58
CA ALA A 326 0.82 -7.35 -2.28
C ALA A 326 1.86 -6.48 -1.57
N ALA A 327 2.06 -6.71 -0.28
CA ALA A 327 3.10 -6.06 0.53
C ALA A 327 4.26 -7.03 0.72
N ALA A 328 5.35 -6.81 0.00
CA ALA A 328 6.56 -7.60 0.05
C ALA A 328 7.58 -7.01 1.03
N GLN A 329 8.27 -7.90 1.75
CA GLN A 329 9.40 -7.54 2.57
C GLN A 329 10.68 -7.66 1.71
N CYS A 330 11.24 -6.54 1.28
CA CYS A 330 12.43 -6.51 0.43
C CYS A 330 13.71 -6.34 1.28
N GLY A 331 14.82 -6.97 0.87
CA GLY A 331 16.12 -6.82 1.53
C GLY A 331 17.25 -7.61 0.85
N SER A 332 18.46 -7.55 1.44
CA SER A 332 19.68 -8.27 0.99
C SER A 332 20.34 -9.06 2.13
N ASP A 333 21.00 -10.17 1.79
CA ASP A 333 21.86 -10.94 2.70
C ASP A 333 23.36 -10.60 2.63
N LYS A 334 23.77 -9.62 1.81
CA LYS A 334 25.19 -9.29 1.55
C LYS A 334 25.52 -7.82 1.72
N GLU A 335 26.82 -7.52 1.82
CA GLU A 335 27.29 -6.14 1.97
C GLU A 335 27.26 -5.34 0.66
N ASP A 336 27.33 -6.03 -0.47
CA ASP A 336 27.36 -5.51 -1.84
C ASP A 336 26.01 -5.64 -2.59
N GLY A 337 25.01 -6.28 -1.98
CA GLY A 337 23.67 -6.50 -2.56
C GLY A 337 22.76 -5.26 -2.56
N ILE A 338 23.32 -4.09 -2.91
CA ILE A 338 22.54 -2.87 -3.16
C ILE A 338 21.92 -2.98 -4.55
N GLY A 339 20.59 -2.89 -4.64
CA GLY A 339 19.88 -2.99 -5.91
C GLY A 339 18.38 -2.75 -5.77
N ASP A 340 17.70 -2.64 -6.91
CA ASP A 340 16.26 -2.44 -7.00
C ASP A 340 15.53 -3.79 -7.01
N VAL A 341 14.57 -3.95 -6.10
CA VAL A 341 13.58 -5.02 -6.15
C VAL A 341 12.33 -4.49 -6.86
N HIS A 342 11.94 -5.15 -7.95
CA HIS A 342 10.71 -4.86 -8.69
C HIS A 342 9.60 -5.83 -8.26
N LEU A 343 8.38 -5.34 -8.08
CA LEU A 343 7.20 -6.15 -7.77
C LEU A 343 5.98 -5.72 -8.60
N TRP A 344 5.38 -6.66 -9.34
CA TRP A 344 4.19 -6.43 -10.15
C TRP A 344 3.25 -7.63 -10.17
N MET A 345 2.10 -7.48 -10.85
CA MET A 345 1.07 -8.51 -10.96
C MET A 345 0.92 -9.01 -12.40
N LYS A 346 0.47 -10.25 -12.55
CA LYS A 346 0.11 -10.87 -13.84
C LYS A 346 -1.33 -11.36 -13.80
N LEU A 347 -2.03 -11.28 -14.92
CA LEU A 347 -3.32 -11.91 -15.19
C LEU A 347 -3.15 -12.97 -16.29
N ASN A 348 -3.46 -14.23 -15.99
CA ASN A 348 -3.34 -15.37 -16.89
C ASN A 348 -1.94 -15.46 -17.55
N GLY A 349 -0.90 -15.31 -16.74
CA GLY A 349 0.51 -15.35 -17.18
C GLY A 349 1.01 -14.12 -17.94
N LYS A 350 0.18 -13.09 -18.18
CA LYS A 350 0.56 -11.83 -18.82
C LYS A 350 0.67 -10.71 -17.79
N ASP A 351 1.68 -9.87 -17.90
CA ASP A 351 1.89 -8.78 -16.95
C ASP A 351 0.77 -7.72 -17.02
N ILE A 352 0.27 -7.30 -15.86
CA ILE A 352 -0.71 -6.24 -15.74
C ILE A 352 0.04 -4.92 -15.89
N ALA A 353 -0.24 -4.19 -16.97
CA ALA A 353 0.31 -2.87 -17.21
C ALA A 353 0.09 -1.95 -15.99
N ASN A 354 1.08 -1.11 -15.68
CA ASN A 354 1.03 -0.14 -14.59
C ASN A 354 0.87 -0.74 -13.17
N SER A 355 1.16 -2.04 -12.97
CA SER A 355 1.15 -2.68 -11.63
C SER A 355 2.55 -2.81 -10.99
N ASN A 356 3.60 -2.36 -11.68
CA ASN A 356 4.98 -2.51 -11.22
C ASN A 356 5.40 -1.40 -10.26
N THR A 357 6.16 -1.79 -9.25
CA THR A 357 6.60 -0.95 -8.14
C THR A 357 8.05 -1.25 -7.75
N ILE A 358 8.79 -0.27 -7.22
CA ILE A 358 10.23 -0.40 -6.93
C ILE A 358 10.58 -0.08 -5.48
N GLN A 359 11.45 -0.90 -4.89
CA GLN A 359 12.20 -0.55 -3.69
C GLN A 359 13.69 -0.80 -3.91
N THR A 360 14.51 0.25 -3.88
CA THR A 360 15.96 0.07 -3.72
C THR A 360 16.22 -0.46 -2.31
N VAL A 361 16.93 -1.58 -2.20
CA VAL A 361 17.38 -2.14 -0.91
C VAL A 361 18.89 -2.09 -0.79
N ASN A 362 19.36 -2.29 0.43
CA ASN A 362 20.74 -2.64 0.73
C ASN A 362 20.69 -3.76 1.80
N LYS A 363 21.60 -3.77 2.77
CA LYS A 363 21.42 -4.55 4.02
C LYS A 363 20.12 -4.20 4.77
N ASP A 364 19.54 -3.04 4.47
CA ASP A 364 18.26 -2.58 5.00
C ASP A 364 17.09 -3.43 4.51
N THR A 365 16.19 -3.75 5.43
CA THR A 365 14.90 -4.39 5.18
C THR A 365 13.83 -3.31 5.03
N SER A 366 13.02 -3.36 3.96
CA SER A 366 12.01 -2.34 3.63
C SER A 366 10.72 -2.98 3.11
N VAL A 367 9.59 -2.28 3.21
CA VAL A 367 8.28 -2.77 2.70
C VAL A 367 7.96 -2.18 1.33
N LEU A 368 7.88 -3.03 0.31
CA LEU A 368 7.43 -2.67 -1.05
C LEU A 368 5.96 -3.08 -1.23
N VAL A 369 5.11 -2.18 -1.74
CA VAL A 369 3.69 -2.47 -1.97
C VAL A 369 3.34 -2.31 -3.44
N SER A 370 2.80 -3.37 -4.04
CA SER A 370 2.04 -3.31 -5.31
C SER A 370 0.55 -3.47 -5.00
N GLN A 371 -0.30 -2.60 -5.56
CA GLN A 371 -1.76 -2.68 -5.41
C GLN A 371 -2.46 -2.49 -6.76
N THR A 372 -3.70 -3.00 -6.91
CA THR A 372 -4.60 -2.62 -8.00
C THR A 372 -6.06 -2.99 -7.69
N ALA A 373 -7.00 -2.55 -8.51
CA ALA A 373 -8.30 -3.18 -8.64
C ALA A 373 -8.57 -3.53 -10.11
N ILE A 374 -8.96 -4.78 -10.36
CA ILE A 374 -9.01 -5.39 -11.69
C ILE A 374 -10.30 -6.20 -11.89
N GLU A 375 -10.79 -6.25 -13.13
CA GLU A 375 -11.87 -7.17 -13.52
C GLU A 375 -11.31 -8.58 -13.71
N ILE A 376 -11.93 -9.54 -13.02
CA ILE A 376 -11.61 -10.96 -13.02
C ILE A 376 -12.83 -11.73 -13.51
N LYS A 377 -12.61 -12.79 -14.30
CA LYS A 377 -13.63 -13.77 -14.69
C LYS A 377 -13.43 -15.07 -13.91
N ALA A 378 -14.50 -15.82 -13.69
CA ALA A 378 -14.39 -17.16 -13.11
C ALA A 378 -13.42 -18.04 -13.92
N GLY A 379 -12.39 -18.58 -13.26
CA GLY A 379 -11.30 -19.35 -13.87
C GLY A 379 -10.05 -18.54 -14.26
N ASP A 380 -10.09 -17.20 -14.21
CA ASP A 380 -8.89 -16.36 -14.36
C ASP A 380 -7.92 -16.57 -13.19
N LYS A 381 -6.64 -16.26 -13.44
CA LYS A 381 -5.53 -16.46 -12.51
C LYS A 381 -4.71 -15.20 -12.32
N ILE A 382 -4.51 -14.79 -11.07
CA ILE A 382 -3.54 -13.74 -10.70
C ILE A 382 -2.26 -14.38 -10.17
N GLU A 383 -1.12 -13.85 -10.58
CA GLU A 383 0.19 -14.14 -10.00
C GLU A 383 0.88 -12.84 -9.60
N MET A 384 1.75 -12.89 -8.60
CA MET A 384 2.69 -11.82 -8.31
C MET A 384 4.03 -12.23 -8.94
N ALA A 385 4.74 -11.27 -9.55
CA ALA A 385 6.03 -11.49 -10.16
C ALA A 385 7.03 -10.45 -9.65
N PHE A 386 8.30 -10.87 -9.53
CA PHE A 386 9.37 -10.02 -9.04
C PHE A 386 10.69 -10.27 -9.79
N SER A 387 11.54 -9.25 -9.85
CA SER A 387 12.90 -9.29 -10.39
C SER A 387 13.82 -8.38 -9.59
N THR A 388 15.12 -8.47 -9.85
CA THR A 388 16.13 -7.51 -9.38
C THR A 388 17.01 -7.05 -10.52
N ASP A 389 17.54 -5.83 -10.45
CA ASP A 389 18.55 -5.34 -11.39
C ASP A 389 19.92 -6.01 -11.19
N ILE A 390 20.24 -6.41 -9.96
CA ILE A 390 21.48 -7.10 -9.58
C ILE A 390 21.46 -8.63 -9.79
N THR A 391 22.67 -9.21 -9.70
CA THR A 391 22.96 -10.63 -9.92
C THR A 391 22.26 -11.56 -8.91
N GLU A 392 21.99 -12.80 -9.33
CA GLU A 392 21.16 -13.74 -8.58
C GLU A 392 21.67 -14.04 -7.15
N GLY A 393 20.73 -14.09 -6.20
CA GLY A 393 21.04 -14.47 -4.80
C GLY A 393 21.77 -13.37 -4.04
N THR A 394 21.27 -12.13 -4.10
CA THR A 394 21.88 -10.95 -3.46
C THR A 394 20.81 -10.06 -2.82
N ALA A 395 19.74 -9.71 -3.55
CA ALA A 395 18.53 -9.07 -3.05
C ALA A 395 17.28 -9.86 -3.46
N GLY A 396 16.16 -9.59 -2.81
CA GLY A 396 14.88 -10.23 -3.09
C GLY A 396 13.87 -10.02 -1.98
N LEU A 397 12.95 -10.98 -1.85
CA LEU A 397 11.89 -10.96 -0.84
C LEU A 397 12.36 -11.77 0.37
N VAL A 398 12.52 -11.14 1.55
CA VAL A 398 13.17 -11.73 2.73
C VAL A 398 12.16 -12.08 3.83
N ALA A 399 12.13 -13.36 4.22
CA ALA A 399 11.35 -13.81 5.37
C ALA A 399 12.24 -13.86 6.62
N SER A 400 11.67 -13.55 7.80
CA SER A 400 12.39 -13.63 9.07
C SER A 400 11.49 -14.07 10.23
N LYS A 401 12.11 -14.40 11.37
CA LYS A 401 11.41 -14.87 12.57
C LYS A 401 11.97 -14.20 13.84
N PRO A 402 11.57 -12.94 14.13
CA PRO A 402 12.01 -12.22 15.32
C PRO A 402 11.64 -12.94 16.63
N HIS A 403 12.37 -12.61 17.71
CA HIS A 403 12.18 -13.30 18.99
C HIS A 403 10.96 -12.75 19.76
N ARG A 404 9.94 -13.60 19.96
CA ARG A 404 8.67 -13.32 20.68
C ARG A 404 7.65 -12.46 19.93
N GLU A 405 7.70 -12.49 18.60
CA GLU A 405 6.77 -11.76 17.73
C GLU A 405 6.15 -12.71 16.69
N SER A 406 5.21 -12.21 15.88
CA SER A 406 4.83 -12.92 14.65
C SER A 406 6.04 -13.06 13.72
N ALA A 407 6.07 -14.15 12.95
CA ALA A 407 6.96 -14.25 11.80
C ALA A 407 6.68 -13.11 10.80
N VAL A 408 7.74 -12.69 10.12
CA VAL A 408 7.75 -11.72 9.03
C VAL A 408 7.81 -12.53 7.75
N PRO A 409 6.71 -12.64 6.99
CA PRO A 409 6.74 -13.33 5.71
C PRO A 409 7.50 -12.49 4.67
N SER A 410 8.05 -13.13 3.64
CA SER A 410 8.69 -12.41 2.53
C SER A 410 7.68 -11.62 1.70
N ILE A 411 6.40 -12.00 1.76
CA ILE A 411 5.29 -11.25 1.18
C ILE A 411 3.97 -11.57 1.91
N ILE A 412 3.09 -10.57 1.99
CA ILE A 412 1.67 -10.69 2.34
C ILE A 412 0.86 -10.32 1.09
N VAL A 413 -0.12 -11.13 0.72
CA VAL A 413 -1.06 -10.86 -0.38
C VAL A 413 -2.49 -10.91 0.16
N SER A 414 -3.14 -9.75 0.15
CA SER A 414 -4.54 -9.60 0.53
C SER A 414 -5.39 -9.31 -0.71
N VAL A 415 -6.46 -10.08 -0.89
CA VAL A 415 -7.39 -9.98 -2.03
C VAL A 415 -8.82 -10.02 -1.52
N PHE A 416 -9.68 -9.15 -2.04
CA PHE A 416 -11.12 -9.25 -1.81
C PHE A 416 -11.93 -8.76 -2.99
N LYS A 417 -13.11 -9.35 -3.19
CA LYS A 417 -14.07 -8.91 -4.19
C LYS A 417 -14.65 -7.55 -3.79
N SER A 418 -14.33 -6.50 -4.54
CA SER A 418 -14.78 -5.14 -4.25
C SER A 418 -16.18 -4.84 -4.76
N SER A 419 -16.78 -5.68 -5.61
CA SER A 419 -18.18 -5.55 -6.00
C SER A 419 -18.85 -6.86 -6.45
N TYR A 420 -20.15 -6.98 -6.15
CA TYR A 420 -20.99 -8.06 -6.67
C TYR A 420 -21.56 -7.69 -8.05
N VAL A 421 -21.16 -8.44 -9.08
CA VAL A 421 -21.92 -8.52 -10.33
C VAL A 421 -23.05 -9.54 -10.11
N LYS A 422 -24.28 -9.06 -9.99
CA LYS A 422 -25.46 -9.93 -9.90
C LYS A 422 -25.80 -10.45 -11.31
N HIS A 423 -25.20 -11.57 -11.69
CA HIS A 423 -25.65 -12.33 -12.85
C HIS A 423 -27.06 -12.87 -12.57
N SER A 424 -27.95 -12.68 -13.54
CA SER A 424 -29.38 -13.06 -13.53
C SER A 424 -29.65 -14.22 -14.47
#